data_AF-A0A255E536-F1
#
_entry.id   AF-A0A255E536-F1
#
_cell.length_a   1.000
_cell.length_b   1.000
_cell.length_c   1.000
_cell.angle_alpha   90.00
_cell.angle_beta   90.00
_cell.angle_gamma   90.00
#
_symmetry.space_group_name_H-M   'P 1'
#
loop_
_entity.id
_entity.type
_entity.pdbx_description
1 polymer ?
#
loop_
_entity_poly.entity_id
_entity_poly.type
_entity_poly.pdbx_seq_one_letter_code
_entity_poly.pdbx_strand_id
1 'polypeptide(L)'
;MEVVPTSFVGELIQRLRVEGLPVEVRADHLPMLPRPRRIRRHVGRLETVTGAYPTGDLIIVVSGTLEPDRGLLADLAEPGAPILLVTPLSAAGRAGVRVGPLVTANAACVRCVDLQRTRVDPDWPMNLMNLTRSTGKVTDPVVADWAVSTVVCQVHAWWQSGSADTVGHSLELYAHEFRLRSEVWRRQAGCGCGEAVTA
;
A
#
# COMPACT_ATOMS: atom_id res chain seq x y z
N MET A 1 -28.88 10.07 14.28
CA MET A 1 -27.85 10.83 13.54
C MET A 1 -26.93 9.79 12.94
N GLU A 2 -27.23 9.38 11.71
CA GLU A 2 -26.49 8.32 11.01
C GLU A 2 -25.17 8.93 10.56
N VAL A 3 -24.08 8.61 11.26
CA VAL A 3 -22.73 8.97 10.82
C VAL A 3 -22.46 8.12 9.59
N VAL A 4 -22.66 8.68 8.41
CA VAL A 4 -22.18 8.06 7.17
C VAL A 4 -20.66 7.95 7.35
N PRO A 5 -20.07 6.74 7.39
CA PRO A 5 -18.63 6.64 7.54
C PRO A 5 -17.99 7.31 6.32
N THR A 6 -17.24 8.37 6.55
CA THR A 6 -16.33 8.90 5.53
C THR A 6 -15.50 7.73 5.04
N SER A 7 -15.41 7.53 3.72
CA SER A 7 -14.54 6.49 3.17
C SER A 7 -13.13 6.65 3.78
N PHE A 8 -12.47 5.56 4.16
CA PHE A 8 -11.11 5.55 4.73
C PHE A 8 -10.16 6.56 4.06
N VAL A 9 -10.20 6.64 2.72
CA VAL A 9 -9.38 7.58 1.94
C VAL A 9 -9.76 9.04 2.18
N GLY A 10 -11.05 9.35 2.25
CA GLY A 10 -11.54 10.70 2.57
C GLY A 10 -11.05 11.17 3.94
N GLU A 11 -11.06 10.29 4.93
CA GLU A 11 -10.54 10.59 6.27
C GLU A 11 -9.02 10.76 6.26
N LEU A 12 -8.29 9.87 5.58
CA LEU A 12 -6.84 10.00 5.41
C LEU A 12 -6.47 11.34 4.76
N ILE A 13 -7.16 11.72 3.68
CA ILE A 13 -6.94 13.00 2.99
C ILE A 13 -7.20 14.17 3.94
N GLN A 14 -8.32 14.13 4.67
CA GLN A 14 -8.65 15.20 5.63
C GLN A 14 -7.56 15.32 6.69
N ARG A 15 -7.09 14.20 7.25
CA ARG A 15 -6.06 14.20 8.28
C ARG A 15 -4.73 14.76 7.76
N LEU A 16 -4.29 14.30 6.59
CA LEU A 16 -3.07 14.80 5.95
C LEU A 16 -3.13 16.32 5.72
N ARG A 17 -4.29 16.85 5.28
CA ARG A 17 -4.48 18.30 5.09
C ARG A 17 -4.45 19.07 6.41
N VAL A 18 -5.08 18.56 7.47
CA VAL A 18 -5.10 19.21 8.79
C VAL A 18 -3.69 19.32 9.38
N GLU A 19 -2.84 18.31 9.17
CA GLU A 19 -1.44 18.32 9.60
C GLU A 19 -0.54 19.23 8.73
N GLY A 20 -1.13 20.01 7.80
CA GLY A 20 -0.41 20.98 6.96
C GLY A 20 0.47 20.33 5.89
N LEU A 21 0.22 19.07 5.57
CA LEU A 21 1.05 18.31 4.64
C LEU A 21 0.67 18.69 3.20
N PRO A 22 1.64 19.07 2.34
CA PRO A 22 1.38 19.43 0.95
C PRO A 22 1.05 18.17 0.13
N VAL A 23 -0.21 17.77 0.22
CA VAL A 23 -0.73 16.54 -0.38
C VAL A 23 -1.61 16.88 -1.58
N GLU A 24 -1.18 16.46 -2.76
CA GLU A 24 -1.98 16.41 -3.98
C GLU A 24 -2.69 15.05 -4.04
N VAL A 25 -4.01 15.06 -3.95
CA VAL A 25 -4.80 13.83 -4.11
C VAL A 25 -5.00 13.59 -5.59
N ARG A 26 -4.37 12.55 -6.13
CA ARG A 26 -4.65 12.04 -7.46
C ARG A 26 -5.55 10.82 -7.33
N ALA A 27 -6.85 11.04 -7.39
CA ALA A 27 -7.77 9.95 -7.63
C ALA A 27 -7.55 9.47 -9.07
N ASP A 28 -6.55 8.61 -9.27
CA ASP A 28 -6.31 7.99 -10.55
C ASP A 28 -7.47 7.03 -10.82
N HIS A 29 -8.52 7.55 -11.45
CA HIS A 29 -9.27 6.77 -12.40
C HIS A 29 -8.30 6.43 -13.52
N LEU A 30 -7.52 5.36 -13.34
CA LEU A 30 -6.59 4.91 -14.37
C LEU A 30 -7.35 4.85 -15.69
N PRO A 31 -7.04 5.75 -16.64
CA PRO A 31 -7.72 5.77 -17.91
C PRO A 31 -7.37 4.45 -18.55
N MET A 32 -8.38 3.59 -18.72
CA MET A 32 -8.37 2.34 -19.50
C MET A 32 -6.98 2.02 -20.04
N LEU A 33 -6.15 1.30 -19.27
CA LEU A 33 -4.87 0.77 -19.75
C LEU A 33 -5.09 0.22 -21.17
N PRO A 34 -4.25 0.57 -22.15
CA PRO A 34 -4.46 0.16 -23.54
C PRO A 34 -4.64 -1.35 -23.56
N ARG A 35 -5.88 -1.80 -23.87
CA ARG A 35 -6.31 -3.19 -23.71
C ARG A 35 -5.25 -4.14 -24.27
N PRO A 36 -4.46 -4.87 -23.46
CA PRO A 36 -3.82 -6.06 -23.97
C PRO A 36 -4.97 -7.01 -24.33
N ARG A 37 -4.94 -7.59 -25.53
CA ARG A 37 -6.06 -8.33 -26.18
C ARG A 37 -6.66 -9.49 -25.34
N ARG A 38 -6.17 -9.78 -24.13
CA ARG A 38 -6.61 -10.89 -23.27
C ARG A 38 -6.52 -10.63 -21.74
N ILE A 39 -6.82 -9.44 -21.21
CA ILE A 39 -6.97 -9.27 -19.75
C ILE A 39 -8.33 -8.64 -19.41
N ARG A 40 -9.16 -9.42 -18.71
CA ARG A 40 -10.51 -9.04 -18.26
C ARG A 40 -10.39 -7.95 -17.19
N ARG A 41 -11.18 -6.87 -17.34
CA ARG A 41 -11.65 -5.88 -16.34
C ARG A 41 -10.98 -6.05 -14.96
N HIS A 42 -9.89 -5.32 -14.71
CA HIS A 42 -9.42 -5.09 -13.34
C HIS A 42 -10.44 -4.17 -12.65
N VAL A 43 -11.24 -4.75 -11.76
CA VAL A 43 -12.21 -4.04 -10.93
C VAL A 43 -11.55 -3.79 -9.59
N GLY A 44 -10.92 -2.62 -9.45
CA GLY A 44 -10.38 -2.11 -8.19
C GLY A 44 -10.20 -0.61 -8.32
N ARG A 45 -10.85 0.17 -7.45
CA ARG A 45 -10.59 1.61 -7.31
C ARG A 45 -9.31 1.73 -6.49
N LEU A 46 -8.21 2.11 -7.13
CA LEU A 46 -7.02 2.57 -6.44
C LEU A 46 -7.16 4.07 -6.27
N GLU A 47 -6.98 4.52 -5.04
CA GLU A 47 -6.91 5.94 -4.75
C GLU A 47 -5.47 6.25 -4.37
N THR A 48 -4.83 7.08 -5.18
CA THR A 48 -3.46 7.52 -4.97
C THR A 48 -3.48 8.86 -4.24
N VAL A 49 -2.65 8.99 -3.22
CA VAL A 49 -2.46 10.25 -2.50
C VAL A 49 -0.98 10.57 -2.58
N THR A 50 -0.62 11.63 -3.30
CA THR A 50 0.77 12.07 -3.53
C THR A 50 1.06 13.31 -2.70
N GLY A 51 2.30 13.52 -2.26
CA GLY A 51 2.69 14.78 -1.60
C GLY A 51 4.11 15.19 -1.91
N ALA A 52 4.36 16.50 -2.00
CA ALA A 52 5.64 17.08 -2.47
C ALA A 52 6.45 17.73 -1.33
N TYR A 53 7.73 17.34 -1.17
CA TYR A 53 8.65 17.87 -0.14
C TYR A 53 10.11 17.87 -0.64
N PRO A 54 11.06 18.62 -0.04
CA PRO A 54 12.48 18.66 -0.42
C PRO A 54 13.22 17.31 -0.55
N THR A 55 12.72 16.23 0.08
CA THR A 55 13.29 14.87 -0.04
C THR A 55 12.72 14.05 -1.21
N GLY A 56 11.86 14.63 -2.04
CA GLY A 56 11.16 13.96 -3.14
C GLY A 56 9.72 13.56 -2.79
N ASP A 57 8.94 13.26 -3.83
CA ASP A 57 7.52 12.96 -3.70
C ASP A 57 7.30 11.56 -3.08
N LEU A 58 6.39 11.45 -2.10
CA LEU A 58 5.94 10.17 -1.53
C LEU A 58 4.57 9.82 -2.13
N ILE A 59 4.45 8.60 -2.65
CA ILE A 59 3.20 8.08 -3.20
C ILE A 59 2.55 7.16 -2.16
N ILE A 60 1.31 7.45 -1.76
CA ILE A 60 0.50 6.57 -0.91
C ILE A 60 -0.53 5.89 -1.80
N VAL A 61 -0.50 4.56 -1.84
CA VAL A 61 -1.43 3.75 -2.61
C VAL A 61 -2.41 3.09 -1.66
N VAL A 62 -3.67 3.53 -1.69
CA VAL A 62 -4.74 2.88 -0.95
C VAL A 62 -5.52 1.96 -1.89
N SER A 63 -5.44 0.66 -1.61
CA SER A 63 -6.09 -0.37 -2.41
C SER A 63 -7.48 -0.69 -1.87
N GLY A 64 -8.49 -0.77 -2.75
CA GLY A 64 -9.79 -1.37 -2.42
C GLY A 64 -9.78 -2.91 -2.44
N THR A 65 -8.70 -3.54 -2.91
CA THR A 65 -8.51 -5.00 -2.96
C THR A 65 -7.51 -5.47 -1.91
N LEU A 66 -7.60 -6.74 -1.52
CA LEU A 66 -6.75 -7.34 -0.48
C LEU A 66 -5.25 -7.27 -0.82
N GLU A 67 -4.93 -7.31 -2.11
CA GLU A 67 -3.60 -6.99 -2.64
C GLU A 67 -3.73 -6.06 -3.87
N PRO A 68 -2.87 -5.06 -4.04
CA PRO A 68 -2.87 -4.22 -5.24
C PRO A 68 -2.33 -4.96 -6.46
N ASP A 69 -2.83 -4.62 -7.64
CA ASP A 69 -2.32 -5.18 -8.90
C ASP A 69 -0.85 -4.78 -9.13
N ARG A 70 0.01 -5.77 -9.44
CA ARG A 70 1.46 -5.55 -9.57
C ARG A 70 1.83 -4.82 -10.85
N GLY A 71 1.07 -4.99 -11.93
CA GLY A 71 1.29 -4.25 -13.17
C GLY A 71 0.97 -2.77 -12.95
N LEU A 72 -0.11 -2.50 -12.25
CA LEU A 72 -0.49 -1.15 -11.90
C LEU A 72 0.49 -0.47 -10.92
N LEU A 73 0.97 -1.20 -9.91
CA LEU A 73 2.04 -0.68 -9.06
C LEU A 73 3.32 -0.40 -9.83
N ALA A 74 3.62 -1.17 -10.89
CA ALA A 74 4.76 -0.91 -11.76
C ALA A 74 4.54 0.34 -12.63
N ASP A 75 3.31 0.58 -13.10
CA ASP A 75 2.95 1.79 -13.86
C ASP A 75 3.00 3.05 -12.98
N LEU A 76 2.69 2.93 -11.68
CA LEU A 76 2.82 4.01 -10.69
C LEU A 76 4.26 4.21 -10.19
N ALA A 77 5.14 3.25 -10.44
CA ALA A 77 6.52 3.30 -9.97
C ALA A 77 7.33 4.29 -10.82
N GLU A 78 7.34 5.56 -10.40
CA GLU A 78 8.36 6.48 -10.87
C GLU A 78 9.73 6.05 -10.34
N PRO A 79 10.79 6.05 -11.17
CA PRO A 79 12.13 5.68 -10.73
C PRO A 79 12.58 6.48 -9.51
N GLY A 80 12.73 5.80 -8.37
CA GLY A 80 13.21 6.39 -7.13
C GLY A 80 12.14 6.99 -6.21
N ALA A 81 10.88 7.10 -6.64
CA ALA A 81 9.80 7.60 -5.79
C ALA A 81 9.41 6.53 -4.74
N PRO A 82 9.43 6.86 -3.44
CA PRO A 82 8.95 5.97 -2.39
C PRO A 82 7.44 5.72 -2.51
N ILE A 83 7.01 4.47 -2.27
CA ILE A 83 5.59 4.09 -2.34
C ILE A 83 5.16 3.41 -1.04
N LEU A 84 4.23 4.02 -0.32
CA LEU A 84 3.57 3.42 0.85
C LEU A 84 2.30 2.70 0.43
N LEU A 85 2.22 1.40 0.65
CA LEU A 85 1.01 0.63 0.40
C LEU A 85 0.07 0.63 1.61
N VAL A 86 -1.23 0.76 1.37
CA VAL A 86 -2.28 0.58 2.37
C VAL A 86 -3.35 -0.34 1.81
N THR A 87 -3.56 -1.50 2.42
CA THR A 87 -4.51 -2.49 1.91
C THR A 87 -5.43 -2.99 3.02
N PRO A 88 -6.68 -3.33 2.70
CA PRO A 88 -7.51 -4.11 3.62
C PRO A 88 -6.87 -5.48 3.84
N LEU A 89 -6.95 -5.96 5.07
CA LEU A 89 -6.46 -7.28 5.46
C LEU A 89 -7.67 -8.20 5.71
N SER A 90 -7.62 -9.38 5.10
CA SER A 90 -8.57 -10.46 5.36
C SER A 90 -7.81 -11.78 5.33
N ALA A 91 -7.31 -12.19 6.49
CA ALA A 91 -6.55 -13.43 6.65
C ALA A 91 -7.25 -14.34 7.66
N ALA A 92 -7.62 -15.55 7.24
CA ALA A 92 -8.33 -16.52 8.09
C ALA A 92 -9.57 -15.94 8.82
N GLY A 93 -10.36 -15.10 8.12
CA GLY A 93 -11.54 -14.44 8.68
C GLY A 93 -11.25 -13.24 9.58
N ARG A 94 -9.98 -12.82 9.72
CA ARG A 94 -9.58 -11.66 10.50
C ARG A 94 -9.52 -10.43 9.61
N ALA A 95 -10.42 -9.49 9.86
CA ALA A 95 -10.43 -8.19 9.21
C ALA A 95 -9.40 -7.24 9.85
N GLY A 96 -8.85 -6.34 9.03
CA GLY A 96 -7.91 -5.33 9.48
C GLY A 96 -7.42 -4.44 8.35
N VAL A 97 -6.34 -3.71 8.61
CA VAL A 97 -5.60 -2.91 7.62
C VAL A 97 -4.13 -3.30 7.67
N ARG A 98 -3.49 -3.38 6.51
CA ARG A 98 -2.04 -3.44 6.40
C ARG A 98 -1.53 -2.09 5.91
N VAL A 99 -0.58 -1.52 6.65
CA VAL A 99 0.17 -0.32 6.27
C VAL A 99 1.61 -0.75 5.97
N GLY A 100 2.07 -0.46 4.77
CA GLY A 100 3.35 -0.89 4.25
C GLY A 100 3.28 -2.17 3.39
N PRO A 101 4.38 -2.53 2.71
CA PRO A 101 5.68 -1.89 2.85
C PRO A 101 5.72 -0.46 2.29
N LEU A 102 6.56 0.37 2.91
CA LEU A 102 7.10 1.57 2.27
C LEU A 102 8.25 1.12 1.39
N VAL A 103 7.98 1.07 0.09
CA VAL A 103 8.93 0.66 -0.93
C VAL A 103 9.89 1.81 -1.21
N THR A 104 11.18 1.53 -1.12
CA THR A 104 12.28 2.47 -1.42
C THR A 104 13.35 1.75 -2.22
N ALA A 105 14.31 2.49 -2.79
CA ALA A 105 15.43 1.90 -3.55
C ALA A 105 16.30 0.94 -2.72
N ASN A 106 16.33 1.11 -1.40
CA ASN A 106 17.22 0.37 -0.50
C ASN A 106 16.51 -0.72 0.32
N ALA A 107 15.19 -0.86 0.20
CA ALA A 107 14.39 -1.82 0.96
C ALA A 107 13.80 -2.92 0.07
N ALA A 108 13.08 -3.86 0.70
CA ALA A 108 12.32 -4.87 -0.02
C ALA A 108 11.21 -4.19 -0.85
N CYS A 109 11.19 -4.45 -2.16
CA CYS A 109 10.08 -4.03 -3.01
C CYS A 109 8.92 -5.03 -2.95
N VAL A 110 7.80 -4.73 -3.60
CA VAL A 110 6.64 -5.61 -3.63
C VAL A 110 6.95 -6.99 -4.24
N ARG A 111 7.82 -7.06 -5.25
CA ARG A 111 8.30 -8.35 -5.79
C ARG A 111 9.16 -9.12 -4.78
N CYS A 112 9.93 -8.45 -3.92
CA CYS A 112 10.63 -9.12 -2.82
C CYS A 112 9.66 -9.75 -1.83
N VAL A 113 8.56 -9.04 -1.50
CA VAL A 113 7.47 -9.57 -0.67
C VAL A 113 6.87 -10.81 -1.33
N ASP A 114 6.54 -10.74 -2.62
CA ASP A 114 5.97 -11.86 -3.35
C ASP A 114 6.91 -13.07 -3.37
N LEU A 115 8.21 -12.86 -3.64
CA LEU A 115 9.21 -13.92 -3.61
C LEU A 115 9.36 -14.55 -2.21
N GLN A 116 9.35 -13.74 -1.15
CA GLN A 116 9.40 -14.24 0.23
C GLN A 116 8.15 -15.06 0.57
N ARG A 117 6.97 -14.61 0.15
CA ARG A 117 5.72 -15.35 0.32
C ARG A 117 5.69 -16.64 -0.47
N THR A 118 6.17 -16.63 -1.72
CA THR A 118 6.27 -17.86 -2.55
C THR A 118 7.16 -18.92 -1.93
N ARG A 119 8.19 -18.54 -1.16
CA ARG A 119 9.03 -19.52 -0.42
C ARG A 119 8.28 -20.19 0.73
N VAL A 120 7.30 -19.51 1.33
CA VAL A 120 6.48 -20.04 2.43
C VAL A 120 5.25 -20.78 1.90
N ASP A 121 4.64 -20.24 0.86
CA ASP A 121 3.46 -20.75 0.17
C ASP A 121 3.75 -20.80 -1.34
N PRO A 122 4.12 -21.98 -1.90
CA PRO A 122 4.39 -22.13 -3.32
C PRO A 122 3.23 -21.72 -4.23
N ASP A 123 1.99 -21.77 -3.72
CA ASP A 123 0.78 -21.36 -4.45
C ASP A 123 0.52 -19.85 -4.36
N TRP A 124 1.38 -19.08 -3.68
CA TRP A 124 1.28 -17.62 -3.54
C TRP A 124 0.98 -16.89 -4.85
N PRO A 125 1.62 -17.19 -6.01
CA PRO A 125 1.31 -16.50 -7.26
C PRO A 125 -0.16 -16.65 -7.69
N MET A 126 -0.74 -17.83 -7.48
CA MET A 126 -2.16 -18.09 -7.76
C MET A 126 -3.05 -17.37 -6.74
N ASN A 127 -2.68 -17.41 -5.46
CA ASN A 127 -3.39 -16.70 -4.40
C ASN A 127 -3.40 -15.18 -4.63
N LEU A 128 -2.27 -14.61 -5.03
CA LEU A 128 -2.12 -13.20 -5.38
C LEU A 128 -3.09 -12.80 -6.50
N MET A 129 -3.23 -13.62 -7.55
CA MET A 129 -4.20 -13.35 -8.63
C MET A 129 -5.65 -13.28 -8.14
N ASN A 130 -5.99 -14.03 -7.09
CA ASN A 130 -7.31 -13.95 -6.47
C ASN A 130 -7.41 -12.71 -5.57
N LEU A 131 -6.40 -12.44 -4.75
CA LEU A 131 -6.37 -11.30 -3.82
C LEU A 131 -6.41 -9.95 -4.53
N THR A 132 -5.85 -9.84 -5.74
CA THR A 132 -5.96 -8.62 -6.58
C THR A 132 -7.35 -8.39 -7.16
N ARG A 133 -8.26 -9.37 -7.05
CA ARG A 133 -9.66 -9.29 -7.48
C ARG A 133 -10.63 -9.31 -6.31
N SER A 134 -10.17 -9.74 -5.14
CA SER A 134 -10.94 -9.76 -3.91
C SER A 134 -10.94 -8.38 -3.28
N THR A 135 -12.10 -7.72 -3.26
CA THR A 135 -12.29 -6.47 -2.53
C THR A 135 -12.25 -6.72 -1.02
N GLY A 136 -11.58 -5.86 -0.28
CA GLY A 136 -11.67 -5.80 1.18
C GLY A 136 -12.35 -4.51 1.63
N LYS A 137 -12.95 -4.52 2.82
CA LYS A 137 -13.49 -3.32 3.45
C LYS A 137 -12.97 -3.22 4.88
N VAL A 138 -12.56 -2.02 5.25
CA VAL A 138 -12.30 -1.66 6.64
C VAL A 138 -13.64 -1.26 7.24
N THR A 139 -14.26 -2.15 7.99
CA THR A 139 -15.60 -1.93 8.54
C THR A 139 -15.60 -1.49 9.99
N ASP A 140 -14.50 -1.75 10.71
CA ASP A 140 -14.34 -1.31 12.09
C ASP A 140 -13.80 0.13 12.12
N PRO A 141 -14.54 1.10 12.68
CA PRO A 141 -14.13 2.49 12.67
C PRO A 141 -12.91 2.76 13.55
N VAL A 142 -12.74 2.05 14.67
CA VAL A 142 -11.57 2.21 15.54
C VAL A 142 -10.30 1.77 14.82
N VAL A 143 -10.37 0.68 14.06
CA VAL A 143 -9.23 0.24 13.23
C VAL A 143 -9.00 1.17 12.05
N ALA A 144 -10.04 1.76 11.47
CA ALA A 144 -9.88 2.77 10.41
C ALA A 144 -9.10 3.98 10.94
N ASP A 145 -9.53 4.58 12.06
CA ASP A 145 -8.87 5.74 12.69
C ASP A 145 -7.41 5.41 13.08
N TRP A 146 -7.19 4.21 13.62
CA TRP A 146 -5.86 3.74 13.98
C TRP A 146 -4.96 3.58 12.76
N ALA A 147 -5.48 3.02 11.67
CA ALA A 147 -4.76 2.87 10.42
C ALA A 147 -4.46 4.22 9.77
N VAL A 148 -5.42 5.16 9.75
CA VAL A 148 -5.20 6.54 9.27
C VAL A 148 -4.09 7.21 10.07
N SER A 149 -4.16 7.15 11.40
CA SER A 149 -3.14 7.71 12.29
C SER A 149 -1.78 7.07 12.05
N THR A 150 -1.74 5.76 11.84
CA THR A 150 -0.51 5.02 11.52
C THR A 150 0.08 5.52 10.20
N VAL A 151 -0.72 5.62 9.13
CA VAL A 151 -0.26 6.16 7.84
C VAL A 151 0.34 7.55 8.00
N VAL A 152 -0.35 8.46 8.69
CA VAL A 152 0.12 9.83 8.94
C VAL A 152 1.45 9.84 9.71
N CYS A 153 1.60 9.01 10.76
CA CYS A 153 2.86 8.88 11.48
C CYS A 153 4.00 8.37 10.60
N GLN A 154 3.76 7.36 9.77
CA GLN A 154 4.78 6.81 8.86
C GLN A 154 5.20 7.81 7.78
N VAL A 155 4.24 8.58 7.28
CA VAL A 155 4.47 9.70 6.35
C VAL A 155 5.34 10.78 7.00
N HIS A 156 5.02 11.21 8.22
CA HIS A 156 5.85 12.17 8.97
C HIS A 156 7.26 11.63 9.24
N ALA A 157 7.39 10.38 9.67
CA ALA A 157 8.69 9.76 9.93
C ALA A 157 9.56 9.76 8.66
N TRP A 158 8.98 9.34 7.54
CA TRP A 158 9.64 9.34 6.24
C TRP A 158 10.10 10.75 5.85
N TRP A 159 9.24 11.75 5.93
CA TRP A 159 9.61 13.12 5.55
C TRP A 159 10.62 13.78 6.49
N GLN A 160 10.61 13.46 7.78
CA GLN A 160 11.56 14.02 8.73
C GLN A 160 12.96 13.41 8.62
N SER A 161 13.06 12.12 8.27
CA SER A 161 14.31 11.36 8.41
C SER A 161 14.71 10.49 7.23
N GLY A 162 13.86 10.35 6.21
CA GLY A 162 14.03 9.35 5.14
C GLY A 162 13.91 7.91 5.66
N SER A 163 13.25 7.71 6.81
CA SER A 163 13.05 6.41 7.44
C SER A 163 11.67 6.33 8.09
N ALA A 164 11.05 5.17 8.00
CA ALA A 164 9.77 4.87 8.65
C ALA A 164 9.77 3.39 9.07
N ASP A 165 8.98 3.02 10.08
CA ASP A 165 8.90 1.62 10.53
C ASP A 165 8.44 0.68 9.41
N THR A 166 7.70 1.20 8.44
CA THR A 166 7.23 0.48 7.26
C THR A 166 8.29 0.29 6.17
N VAL A 167 9.50 0.84 6.32
CA VAL A 167 10.62 0.53 5.42
C VAL A 167 11.07 -0.91 5.68
N GLY A 168 10.87 -1.78 4.70
CA GLY A 168 11.15 -3.21 4.83
C GLY A 168 10.21 -3.95 5.79
N HIS A 169 9.08 -3.35 6.19
CA HIS A 169 8.10 -3.99 7.05
C HIS A 169 6.67 -3.64 6.63
N SER A 170 5.72 -4.50 6.98
CA SER A 170 4.30 -4.17 6.98
C SER A 170 3.79 -4.18 8.41
N LEU A 171 2.97 -3.19 8.75
CA LEU A 171 2.24 -3.10 10.01
C LEU A 171 0.81 -3.57 9.77
N GLU A 172 0.42 -4.65 10.44
CA GLU A 172 -0.91 -5.24 10.36
C GLU A 172 -1.73 -4.88 11.59
N LEU A 173 -2.86 -4.22 11.35
CA LEU A 173 -3.75 -3.64 12.36
C LEU A 173 -5.04 -4.45 12.37
N TYR A 174 -5.19 -5.37 13.31
CA TYR A 174 -6.29 -6.34 13.32
C TYR A 174 -7.49 -5.87 14.17
N ALA A 175 -8.70 -5.96 13.62
CA ALA A 175 -9.93 -5.51 14.30
C ALA A 175 -10.45 -6.46 15.39
N HIS A 176 -10.18 -7.76 15.29
CA HIS A 176 -10.68 -8.73 16.26
C HIS A 176 -9.92 -8.69 17.61
N GLU A 177 -8.63 -8.37 17.59
CA GLU A 177 -7.75 -8.39 18.77
C GLU A 177 -7.18 -7.01 19.11
N PHE A 178 -7.40 -6.00 18.26
CA PHE A 178 -6.80 -4.67 18.36
C PHE A 178 -5.28 -4.71 18.59
N ARG A 179 -4.61 -5.67 17.92
CA ARG A 179 -3.16 -5.84 17.99
C ARG A 179 -2.48 -5.41 16.71
N LEU A 180 -1.33 -4.80 16.91
CA LEU A 180 -0.37 -4.48 15.87
C LEU A 180 0.53 -5.69 15.71
N ARG A 181 0.71 -6.16 14.48
CA ARG A 181 1.76 -7.10 14.14
C ARG A 181 2.68 -6.46 13.12
N SER A 182 3.98 -6.70 13.26
CA SER A 182 4.96 -6.28 12.26
C SER A 182 5.40 -7.51 11.47
N GLU A 183 5.26 -7.45 10.16
CA GLU A 183 5.76 -8.44 9.22
C GLU A 183 7.02 -7.89 8.55
N VAL A 184 8.13 -8.64 8.62
CA VAL A 184 9.44 -8.20 8.13
C VAL A 184 9.68 -8.70 6.71
N TRP A 185 10.11 -7.80 5.84
CA TRP A 185 10.44 -8.05 4.45
C TRP A 185 11.92 -7.82 4.17
N ARG A 186 12.58 -8.84 3.62
CA ARG A 186 13.97 -8.72 3.18
C ARG A 186 14.05 -8.60 1.67
N ARG A 187 15.05 -7.86 1.20
CA ARG A 187 15.41 -7.91 -0.22
C ARG A 187 15.76 -9.34 -0.60
N GLN A 188 15.23 -9.80 -1.73
CA GLN A 188 15.43 -11.16 -2.21
C GLN A 188 16.45 -11.20 -3.33
N ALA A 189 17.37 -12.18 -3.26
CA ALA A 189 18.23 -12.50 -4.40
C ALA A 189 17.38 -12.86 -5.62
N GLY A 190 17.76 -12.37 -6.80
CA GLY A 190 17.03 -12.58 -8.05
C GLY A 190 15.78 -11.72 -8.24
N CYS A 191 15.51 -10.75 -7.35
CA CYS A 191 14.40 -9.82 -7.53
C CYS A 191 14.65 -8.77 -8.62
N GLY A 192 15.92 -8.43 -8.87
CA GLY A 192 16.34 -7.36 -9.80
C GLY A 192 16.18 -5.93 -9.25
N CYS A 193 15.49 -5.72 -8.11
CA CYS A 193 15.22 -4.38 -7.58
C CYS A 193 16.45 -3.66 -6.99
N GLY A 194 17.61 -4.31 -6.92
CA GLY A 194 18.88 -3.75 -6.45
C GLY A 194 20.01 -3.87 -7.45
N GLU A 195 19.72 -4.41 -8.64
CA GLU A 195 20.63 -4.30 -9.77
C GLU A 195 20.43 -2.87 -10.29
N ALA A 196 21.38 -1.98 -10.00
CA ALA A 196 21.35 -0.65 -10.58
C ALA A 196 21.24 -0.82 -12.10
N VAL A 197 20.23 -0.21 -12.71
CA VAL A 197 20.18 -0.07 -14.17
C VAL A 197 21.35 0.84 -14.54
N THR A 198 22.51 0.25 -14.79
CA THR A 198 23.61 0.94 -15.46
C THR A 198 23.12 1.25 -16.86
N ALA A 199 22.72 2.50 -17.08
CA ALA A 199 22.61 3.09 -18.40
C ALA A 199 24.02 3.32 -18.98
#